data_AF-A0AB39U9K8-F1
#
_entry.id   AF-A0AB39U9K8-F1
#
_cell.length_a   1.000
_cell.length_b   1.000
_cell.length_c   1.000
_cell.angle_alpha   90.00
_cell.angle_beta   90.00
_cell.angle_gamma   90.00
#
_symmetry.space_group_name_H-M   'P 1'
#
loop_
_entity.id
_entity.type
_entity.pdbx_description
1 polymer ?
#
loop_
_entity_poly.entity_id
_entity_poly.type
_entity_poly.pdbx_seq_one_letter_code
_entity_poly.pdbx_strand_id
1 'polypeptide(L)'
;MSSLGETMSQRMTLGYLGNHYGLAIRPRFCEPVTVTSLADDAQSVRPGALFVPSRGTVAASDIAEAEARGAYAVVLSQEQQSLAGSTQIPVLIGGLDAEQLGQLASDVAGEPSESLAVFTIAEDDSARYVKKLAEFLHTLGNPVGVVSAAGSYSLDRPLDVDYPVSMFDMERLMSVCLEDGAAAVIVAVNPQTLKPDALQAVKVDVVSLASSKSAVDEISRRAREATDEAARKADMQSRIKSAAQADFTQTVAIPVDELHHEKRREHEEKRKFEALAASRNQMRQAESRRLKQICKTYGLNLRKDTKVAARTEESDSLSRQAGISEDGDSQRQLSLSISMTMAAGVRKNNIKSALRVSKELS
;
A
#
# COMPACT_ATOMS: atom_id res chain seq x y z
N MET A 1 32.12 23.59 -22.47
CA MET A 1 30.84 23.04 -21.98
C MET A 1 31.09 21.59 -21.65
N SER A 2 31.19 21.27 -20.36
CA SER A 2 31.48 19.90 -19.94
C SER A 2 30.15 19.18 -19.75
N SER A 3 29.87 18.22 -20.63
CA SER A 3 28.78 17.27 -20.45
C SER A 3 29.26 16.17 -19.50
N LEU A 4 28.71 16.12 -18.28
CA LEU A 4 28.78 14.93 -17.44
C LEU A 4 27.72 13.95 -17.94
N GLY A 5 28.16 12.82 -18.47
CA GLY A 5 27.32 11.69 -18.78
C GLY A 5 27.92 10.46 -18.11
N GLU A 6 27.63 10.27 -16.84
CA GLU A 6 27.86 8.99 -16.15
C GLU A 6 26.65 8.72 -15.28
N THR A 7 25.60 8.14 -15.88
CA THR A 7 24.72 7.24 -15.13
C THR A 7 25.60 6.06 -14.74
N MET A 8 26.25 6.15 -13.58
CA MET A 8 27.01 5.06 -13.01
C MET A 8 26.05 3.94 -12.65
N SER A 9 25.71 3.07 -13.61
CA SER A 9 25.39 1.69 -13.24
C SER A 9 26.70 1.13 -12.67
N GLN A 10 26.86 1.20 -11.37
CA GLN A 10 28.01 0.63 -10.69
C GLN A 10 28.13 -0.81 -11.17
N ARG A 11 29.26 -1.17 -11.82
CA ARG A 11 29.42 -2.52 -12.37
C ARG A 11 29.32 -3.51 -11.21
N MET A 12 28.27 -4.31 -11.21
CA MET A 12 28.00 -5.26 -10.15
C MET A 12 28.92 -6.47 -10.31
N THR A 13 30.13 -6.35 -9.78
CA THR A 13 31.11 -7.44 -9.81
C THR A 13 30.94 -8.35 -8.61
N LEU A 14 31.31 -9.63 -8.75
CA LEU A 14 31.29 -10.55 -7.60
C LEU A 14 32.18 -10.04 -6.47
N GLY A 15 33.32 -9.42 -6.80
CA GLY A 15 34.21 -8.77 -5.82
C GLY A 15 33.54 -7.62 -5.05
N TYR A 16 32.74 -6.79 -5.74
CA TYR A 16 31.94 -5.78 -5.06
C TYR A 16 30.93 -6.42 -4.10
N LEU A 17 30.19 -7.44 -4.56
CA LEU A 17 29.21 -8.16 -3.74
C LEU A 17 29.85 -8.78 -2.49
N GLY A 18 31.03 -9.39 -2.66
CA GLY A 18 31.79 -9.95 -1.55
C GLY A 18 32.23 -8.93 -0.52
N ASN A 19 32.74 -7.78 -0.96
CA ASN A 19 33.23 -6.73 -0.07
C ASN A 19 32.09 -5.94 0.60
N HIS A 20 31.01 -5.66 -0.12
CA HIS A 20 29.92 -4.81 0.36
C HIS A 20 28.93 -5.58 1.25
N TYR A 21 28.60 -6.81 0.87
CA TYR A 21 27.63 -7.64 1.60
C TYR A 21 28.26 -8.76 2.44
N GLY A 22 29.60 -8.84 2.51
CA GLY A 22 30.30 -9.82 3.34
C GLY A 22 30.23 -11.25 2.81
N LEU A 23 30.09 -11.43 1.49
CA LEU A 23 30.01 -12.74 0.86
C LEU A 23 31.39 -13.30 0.52
N ALA A 24 31.64 -14.57 0.87
CA ALA A 24 32.89 -15.24 0.54
C ALA A 24 32.83 -15.86 -0.87
N ILE A 25 33.64 -15.35 -1.79
CA ILE A 25 33.64 -15.77 -3.19
C ILE A 25 34.52 -17.00 -3.39
N ARG A 26 34.00 -17.98 -4.14
CA ARG A 26 34.70 -19.21 -4.53
C ARG A 26 34.47 -19.53 -6.01
N PRO A 27 35.55 -19.71 -6.81
CA PRO A 27 36.95 -19.43 -6.50
C PRO A 27 37.27 -17.92 -6.51
N ARG A 28 38.32 -17.48 -5.78
CA ARG A 28 38.63 -16.05 -5.62
C ARG A 28 38.97 -15.31 -6.92
N PHE A 29 39.52 -16.00 -7.93
CA PHE A 29 39.85 -15.36 -9.20
C PHE A 29 38.60 -14.89 -9.99
N CYS A 30 37.39 -15.27 -9.57
CA CYS A 30 36.14 -14.83 -10.18
C CYS A 30 35.63 -13.46 -9.68
N GLU A 31 36.36 -12.80 -8.77
CA GLU A 31 36.04 -11.43 -8.31
C GLU A 31 35.71 -10.43 -9.46
N PRO A 32 36.39 -10.45 -10.63
CA PRO A 32 36.09 -9.52 -11.72
C PRO A 32 34.83 -9.86 -12.54
N VAL A 33 34.19 -11.02 -12.32
CA VAL A 33 32.98 -11.42 -13.04
C VAL A 33 31.87 -10.41 -12.73
N THR A 34 31.21 -9.92 -13.78
CA THR A 34 30.12 -8.94 -13.66
C THR A 34 28.78 -9.65 -13.85
N VAL A 35 27.83 -9.36 -12.97
CA VAL A 35 26.44 -9.79 -13.09
C VAL A 35 25.58 -8.61 -13.51
N THR A 36 24.55 -8.87 -14.31
CA THR A 36 23.69 -7.82 -14.91
C THR A 36 22.25 -7.91 -14.43
N SER A 37 21.88 -8.99 -13.75
CA SER A 37 20.53 -9.19 -13.22
C SER A 37 20.56 -10.09 -11.99
N LEU A 38 19.45 -10.11 -11.26
CA LEU A 38 19.22 -10.98 -10.11
C LEU A 38 18.03 -11.90 -10.42
N ALA A 39 18.07 -13.12 -9.91
CA ALA A 39 16.96 -14.06 -10.00
C ALA A 39 16.82 -14.80 -8.68
N ASP A 40 15.60 -14.93 -8.18
CA ASP A 40 15.31 -15.61 -6.92
C ASP A 40 14.68 -17.00 -7.09
N ASP A 41 14.33 -17.33 -8.32
CA ASP A 41 13.83 -18.63 -8.75
C ASP A 41 14.69 -19.15 -9.91
N ALA A 42 14.89 -20.47 -9.98
CA ALA A 42 15.74 -21.06 -11.00
C ALA A 42 15.14 -20.84 -12.41
N GLN A 43 13.80 -20.82 -12.54
CA GLN A 43 13.15 -20.66 -13.84
C GLN A 43 13.22 -19.24 -14.37
N SER A 44 13.35 -18.24 -13.48
CA SER A 44 13.48 -16.82 -13.85
C SER A 44 14.91 -16.42 -14.21
N VAL A 45 15.89 -17.31 -14.02
CA VAL A 45 17.29 -17.07 -14.40
C VAL A 45 17.42 -16.79 -15.89
N ARG A 46 18.21 -15.76 -16.20
CA ARG A 46 18.64 -15.38 -17.53
C ARG A 46 20.16 -15.32 -17.60
N PRO A 47 20.76 -15.44 -18.80
CA PRO A 47 22.20 -15.26 -18.97
C PRO A 47 22.70 -13.95 -18.33
N GLY A 48 23.73 -14.05 -17.48
CA GLY A 48 24.29 -12.90 -16.75
C GLY A 48 23.68 -12.67 -15.36
N ALA A 49 22.71 -13.48 -14.94
CA ALA A 49 22.10 -13.36 -13.63
C ALA A 49 22.97 -13.92 -12.49
N LEU A 50 22.89 -13.29 -11.33
CA LEU A 50 23.21 -13.90 -10.04
C LEU A 50 21.96 -14.60 -9.52
N PHE A 51 22.05 -15.91 -9.28
CA PHE A 51 20.96 -16.65 -8.65
C PHE A 51 21.04 -16.49 -7.11
N VAL A 52 20.03 -15.86 -6.53
CA VAL A 52 19.92 -15.55 -5.09
C VAL A 52 18.62 -16.13 -4.54
N PRO A 53 18.65 -17.36 -4.01
CA PRO A 53 17.43 -18.07 -3.61
C PRO A 53 16.63 -17.31 -2.55
N SER A 54 15.35 -17.02 -2.81
CA SER A 54 14.57 -16.06 -1.99
C SER A 54 14.16 -16.54 -0.60
N ARG A 55 14.40 -17.81 -0.22
CA ARG A 55 14.38 -18.30 1.18
C ARG A 55 14.73 -19.79 1.26
N GLY A 56 15.62 -20.16 2.19
CA GLY A 56 15.77 -21.53 2.68
C GLY A 56 16.77 -22.40 1.92
N THR A 57 16.59 -23.71 2.08
CA THR A 57 17.45 -24.75 1.50
C THR A 57 17.12 -24.93 0.02
N VAL A 58 18.07 -24.59 -0.83
CA VAL A 58 18.11 -24.89 -2.26
C VAL A 58 18.54 -26.33 -2.51
N ALA A 59 17.87 -26.98 -3.46
CA ALA A 59 18.25 -28.28 -3.94
C ALA A 59 19.35 -28.19 -5.00
N ALA A 60 20.17 -29.24 -5.12
CA ALA A 60 21.20 -29.31 -6.16
C ALA A 60 20.60 -29.19 -7.59
N SER A 61 19.35 -29.63 -7.78
CA SER A 61 18.62 -29.51 -9.04
C SER A 61 18.39 -28.05 -9.45
N ASP A 62 18.07 -27.18 -8.48
CA ASP A 62 17.75 -25.78 -8.78
C ASP A 62 19.02 -25.02 -9.18
N ILE A 63 20.16 -25.37 -8.56
CA ILE A 63 21.48 -24.84 -8.94
C ILE A 63 21.84 -25.30 -10.35
N ALA A 64 21.65 -26.59 -10.65
CA ALA A 64 21.93 -27.14 -11.98
C ALA A 64 21.02 -26.52 -13.06
N GLU A 65 19.74 -26.26 -12.74
CA GLU A 65 18.83 -25.56 -13.65
C GLU A 65 19.24 -24.10 -13.85
N ALA A 66 19.58 -23.38 -12.78
CA ALA A 66 20.08 -22.01 -12.86
C ALA A 66 21.36 -21.93 -13.72
N GLU A 67 22.30 -22.86 -13.51
CA GLU A 67 23.51 -22.99 -14.33
C GLU A 67 23.15 -23.23 -15.81
N ALA A 68 22.25 -24.18 -16.09
CA ALA A 68 21.81 -24.49 -17.45
C ALA A 68 21.12 -23.31 -18.16
N ARG A 69 20.47 -22.42 -17.41
CA ARG A 69 19.84 -21.17 -17.90
C ARG A 69 20.82 -20.00 -18.03
N GLY A 70 22.08 -20.19 -17.64
CA GLY A 70 23.15 -19.21 -17.82
C GLY A 70 23.40 -18.29 -16.63
N ALA A 71 23.07 -18.72 -15.40
CA ALA A 71 23.52 -18.01 -14.21
C ALA A 71 25.05 -17.86 -14.21
N TYR A 72 25.53 -16.67 -13.88
CA TYR A 72 26.96 -16.37 -13.80
C TYR A 72 27.55 -16.65 -12.42
N ALA A 73 26.70 -16.72 -11.40
CA ALA A 73 27.06 -17.10 -10.06
C ALA A 73 25.81 -17.48 -9.26
N VAL A 74 26.02 -18.12 -8.11
CA VAL A 74 24.97 -18.48 -7.15
C VAL A 74 25.36 -18.05 -5.74
N VAL A 75 24.39 -17.53 -4.98
CA VAL A 75 24.54 -17.29 -3.53
C VAL A 75 24.05 -18.51 -2.76
N LEU A 76 24.89 -19.03 -1.87
CA LEU A 76 24.57 -20.14 -0.97
C LEU A 76 24.80 -19.73 0.47
N SER A 77 23.95 -20.24 1.37
CA SER A 77 24.18 -20.08 2.80
C SER A 77 25.40 -20.89 3.28
N GLN A 78 25.90 -20.57 4.47
CA GLN A 78 27.02 -21.29 5.08
C GLN A 78 26.74 -22.79 5.26
N GLU A 79 25.48 -23.15 5.53
CA GLU A 79 25.03 -24.54 5.72
C GLU A 79 25.04 -25.34 4.42
N GLN A 80 24.91 -24.65 3.29
CA GLN A 80 24.82 -25.24 1.95
C GLN A 80 26.14 -25.20 1.19
N GLN A 81 27.23 -24.82 1.87
CA GLN A 81 28.56 -24.75 1.26
C GLN A 81 29.00 -26.08 0.61
N SER A 82 28.48 -27.22 1.09
CA SER A 82 28.75 -28.55 0.49
C SER A 82 28.25 -28.67 -0.95
N LEU A 83 27.20 -27.91 -1.34
CA LEU A 83 26.68 -27.85 -2.71
C LEU A 83 27.60 -27.07 -3.66
N ALA A 84 28.58 -26.32 -3.15
CA ALA A 84 29.52 -25.59 -3.99
C ALA A 84 30.34 -26.51 -4.91
N GLY A 85 30.49 -27.80 -4.56
CA GLY A 85 31.20 -28.78 -5.38
C GLY A 85 30.38 -29.33 -6.55
N SER A 86 29.07 -29.09 -6.62
CA SER A 86 28.19 -29.63 -7.67
C SER A 86 27.90 -28.65 -8.80
N THR A 87 28.50 -27.46 -8.78
CA THR A 87 28.26 -26.37 -9.74
C THR A 87 29.56 -25.99 -10.46
N GLN A 88 29.47 -25.61 -11.74
CA GLN A 88 30.62 -25.11 -12.49
C GLN A 88 30.72 -23.57 -12.44
N ILE A 89 29.68 -22.90 -11.97
CA ILE A 89 29.65 -21.44 -11.83
C ILE A 89 30.14 -20.99 -10.45
N PRO A 90 30.73 -19.78 -10.34
CA PRO A 90 31.16 -19.19 -9.09
C PRO A 90 30.08 -19.20 -7.99
N VAL A 91 30.52 -19.41 -6.75
CA VAL A 91 29.66 -19.48 -5.57
C VAL A 91 30.03 -18.36 -4.59
N LEU A 92 29.02 -17.65 -4.11
CA LEU A 92 29.13 -16.66 -3.04
C LEU A 92 28.54 -17.27 -1.78
N ILE A 93 29.36 -17.45 -0.75
CA ILE A 93 28.94 -18.08 0.50
C ILE A 93 28.70 -17.01 1.55
N GLY A 94 27.49 -16.96 2.10
CA GLY A 94 27.13 -16.05 3.16
C GLY A 94 25.62 -15.98 3.37
N GLY A 95 25.20 -15.15 4.33
CA GLY A 95 23.78 -14.87 4.55
C GLY A 95 23.49 -13.43 4.17
N LEU A 96 22.48 -13.22 3.32
CA LEU A 96 21.89 -11.91 3.07
C LEU A 96 20.56 -11.86 3.81
N ASP A 97 20.39 -10.87 4.69
CA ASP A 97 19.06 -10.62 5.25
C ASP A 97 18.15 -9.94 4.22
N ALA A 98 16.86 -9.81 4.55
CA ALA A 98 15.89 -9.20 3.64
C ALA A 98 16.29 -7.76 3.25
N GLU A 99 16.82 -6.97 4.19
CA GLU A 99 17.24 -5.59 3.95
C GLU A 99 18.40 -5.50 2.97
N GLN A 100 19.41 -6.36 3.15
CA GLN A 100 20.53 -6.49 2.23
C GLN A 100 20.11 -6.97 0.85
N LEU A 101 19.17 -7.93 0.76
CA LEU A 101 18.61 -8.39 -0.51
C LEU A 101 17.82 -7.29 -1.23
N GLY A 102 17.05 -6.51 -0.48
CA GLY A 102 16.34 -5.35 -1.01
C GLY A 102 17.32 -4.31 -1.55
N GLN A 103 18.33 -3.95 -0.77
CA GLN A 103 19.36 -2.99 -1.21
C GLN A 103 20.09 -3.49 -2.45
N LEU A 104 20.47 -4.77 -2.47
CA LEU A 104 21.07 -5.42 -3.63
C LEU A 104 20.18 -5.31 -4.88
N ALA A 105 18.88 -5.55 -4.73
CA ALA A 105 17.92 -5.43 -5.83
C ALA A 105 17.82 -4.00 -6.36
N SER A 106 17.71 -3.03 -5.46
CA SER A 106 17.64 -1.60 -5.79
C SER A 106 18.93 -1.12 -6.46
N ASP A 107 20.11 -1.54 -5.98
CA ASP A 107 21.41 -1.17 -6.57
C ASP A 107 21.54 -1.68 -8.00
N VAL A 108 21.14 -2.93 -8.25
CA VAL A 108 21.16 -3.52 -9.61
C VAL A 108 20.16 -2.84 -10.53
N ALA A 109 19.00 -2.45 -10.00
CA ALA A 109 17.94 -1.78 -10.76
C ALA A 109 18.18 -0.26 -10.97
N GLY A 110 19.17 0.33 -10.31
CA GLY A 110 19.45 1.77 -10.40
C GLY A 110 18.49 2.65 -9.60
N GLU A 111 17.98 2.14 -8.47
CA GLU A 111 17.06 2.82 -7.54
C GLU A 111 15.82 3.43 -8.21
N PRO A 112 15.01 2.64 -8.94
CA PRO A 112 13.91 3.17 -9.75
C PRO A 112 12.86 3.94 -8.91
N SER A 113 12.67 3.55 -7.64
CA SER A 113 11.72 4.21 -6.73
C SER A 113 12.11 5.64 -6.30
N GLU A 114 13.36 6.09 -6.50
CA GLU A 114 13.72 7.51 -6.28
C GLU A 114 13.22 8.42 -7.42
N SER A 115 12.95 7.86 -8.60
CA SER A 115 12.50 8.61 -9.78
C SER A 115 11.00 8.48 -10.05
N LEU A 116 10.29 7.67 -9.26
CA LEU A 116 8.87 7.38 -9.41
C LEU A 116 8.11 7.79 -8.15
N ALA A 117 6.95 8.42 -8.30
CA ALA A 117 6.04 8.59 -7.16
C ALA A 117 5.32 7.25 -6.86
N VAL A 118 5.62 6.62 -5.73
CA VAL A 118 5.10 5.30 -5.38
C VAL A 118 3.90 5.41 -4.44
N PHE A 119 2.75 4.95 -4.93
CA PHE A 119 1.50 4.86 -4.19
C PHE A 119 1.22 3.41 -3.81
N THR A 120 0.83 3.14 -2.57
CA THR A 120 0.49 1.80 -2.10
C THR A 120 -0.92 1.77 -1.50
N ILE A 121 -1.68 0.73 -1.83
CA ILE A 121 -3.02 0.51 -1.30
C ILE A 121 -3.08 -0.88 -0.66
N ALA A 122 -3.08 -0.91 0.66
CA ALA A 122 -3.13 -2.11 1.47
C ALA A 122 -4.56 -2.45 1.89
N GLU A 123 -5.30 -3.02 0.94
CA GLU A 123 -6.62 -3.61 1.13
C GLU A 123 -6.66 -4.96 0.43
N ASP A 124 -7.36 -5.92 1.04
CA ASP A 124 -7.51 -7.27 0.47
C ASP A 124 -8.11 -7.17 -0.95
N ASP A 125 -9.21 -6.42 -1.08
CA ASP A 125 -9.85 -6.08 -2.36
C ASP A 125 -9.53 -4.64 -2.78
N SER A 126 -8.27 -4.44 -3.17
CA SER A 126 -7.72 -3.14 -3.58
C SER A 126 -7.90 -2.82 -5.06
N ALA A 127 -8.31 -3.79 -5.90
CA ALA A 127 -8.34 -3.65 -7.35
C ALA A 127 -9.13 -2.42 -7.84
N ARG A 128 -10.33 -2.20 -7.26
CA ARG A 128 -11.17 -1.04 -7.55
C ARG A 128 -10.51 0.30 -7.18
N TYR A 129 -9.81 0.36 -6.04
CA TYR A 129 -9.16 1.57 -5.57
C TYR A 129 -7.90 1.88 -6.37
N VAL A 130 -7.13 0.85 -6.73
CA VAL A 130 -5.95 0.96 -7.59
C VAL A 130 -6.36 1.48 -8.96
N LYS A 131 -7.38 0.87 -9.59
CA LYS A 131 -7.91 1.34 -10.87
C LYS A 131 -8.40 2.77 -10.81
N LYS A 132 -9.19 3.14 -9.79
CA LYS A 132 -9.72 4.50 -9.65
C LYS A 132 -8.62 5.55 -9.43
N LEU A 133 -7.58 5.21 -8.65
CA LEU A 133 -6.42 6.08 -8.48
C LEU A 133 -5.63 6.26 -9.77
N ALA A 134 -5.44 5.19 -10.55
CA ALA A 134 -4.74 5.25 -11.83
C ALA A 134 -5.47 6.15 -12.83
N GLU A 135 -6.78 5.95 -13.00
CA GLU A 135 -7.63 6.80 -13.85
C GLU A 135 -7.56 8.28 -13.43
N PHE A 136 -7.58 8.53 -12.12
CA PHE A 136 -7.54 9.88 -11.58
C PHE A 136 -6.18 10.57 -11.79
N LEU A 137 -5.07 9.87 -11.54
CA LEU A 137 -3.72 10.39 -11.81
C LEU A 137 -3.48 10.64 -13.30
N HIS A 138 -4.00 9.76 -14.16
CA HIS A 138 -3.96 9.94 -15.61
C HIS A 138 -4.75 11.19 -16.05
N THR A 139 -5.93 11.43 -15.47
CA THR A 139 -6.72 12.66 -15.72
C THR A 139 -5.98 13.93 -15.29
N LEU A 140 -5.11 13.84 -14.29
CA LEU A 140 -4.21 14.92 -13.86
C LEU A 140 -2.99 15.09 -14.77
N GLY A 141 -2.87 14.30 -15.83
CA GLY A 141 -1.74 14.32 -16.77
C GLY A 141 -0.50 13.59 -16.26
N ASN A 142 -0.64 12.73 -15.24
CA ASN A 142 0.48 11.93 -14.74
C ASN A 142 0.44 10.54 -15.37
N PRO A 143 1.45 10.15 -16.18
CA PRO A 143 1.56 8.79 -16.67
C PRO A 143 1.82 7.83 -15.50
N VAL A 144 1.09 6.71 -15.44
CA VAL A 144 1.13 5.78 -14.30
C VAL A 144 1.41 4.34 -14.71
N GLY A 145 2.21 3.65 -13.91
CA GLY A 145 2.26 2.20 -13.86
C GLY A 145 1.39 1.65 -12.74
N VAL A 146 0.92 0.42 -12.89
CA VAL A 146 0.14 -0.30 -11.89
C VAL A 146 0.66 -1.72 -11.74
N VAL A 147 0.83 -2.10 -10.48
CA VAL A 147 1.21 -3.45 -10.06
C VAL A 147 0.10 -4.02 -9.18
N SER A 148 -0.71 -4.91 -9.75
CA SER A 148 -1.82 -5.58 -9.06
C SER A 148 -2.09 -6.96 -9.67
N ALA A 149 -2.38 -7.95 -8.83
CA ALA A 149 -2.81 -9.28 -9.29
C ALA A 149 -4.10 -9.25 -10.14
N ALA A 150 -4.91 -8.18 -10.03
CA ALA A 150 -6.09 -7.98 -10.87
C ALA A 150 -5.76 -7.49 -12.30
N GLY A 151 -4.51 -7.10 -12.55
CA GLY A 151 -4.02 -6.59 -13.83
C GLY A 151 -2.94 -5.54 -13.61
N SER A 152 -1.82 -5.72 -14.30
CA SER A 152 -0.69 -4.79 -14.27
C SER A 152 -0.41 -4.18 -15.63
N TYR A 153 -0.02 -2.93 -15.61
CA TYR A 153 0.24 -2.14 -16.80
C TYR A 153 1.30 -1.09 -16.51
N SER A 154 2.03 -0.72 -17.56
CA SER A 154 2.86 0.46 -17.59
C SER A 154 2.26 1.37 -18.65
N LEU A 155 1.70 2.51 -18.23
CA LEU A 155 0.87 3.35 -19.10
C LEU A 155 -0.30 2.52 -19.67
N ASP A 156 -0.40 2.42 -21.00
CA ASP A 156 -1.42 1.63 -21.69
C ASP A 156 -0.94 0.21 -22.04
N ARG A 157 0.32 -0.14 -21.72
CA ARG A 157 0.92 -1.43 -22.05
C ARG A 157 0.70 -2.43 -20.92
N PRO A 158 0.04 -3.58 -21.16
CA PRO A 158 -0.07 -4.62 -20.15
C PRO A 158 1.32 -5.22 -19.84
N LEU A 159 1.55 -5.53 -18.57
CA LEU A 159 2.76 -6.20 -18.10
C LEU A 159 2.45 -7.67 -17.85
N ASP A 160 3.31 -8.54 -18.37
CA ASP A 160 3.27 -9.97 -18.07
C ASP A 160 3.99 -10.21 -16.74
N VAL A 161 3.22 -10.53 -15.70
CA VAL A 161 3.69 -10.59 -14.32
C VAL A 161 3.21 -11.88 -13.68
N ASP A 162 4.17 -12.68 -13.21
CA ASP A 162 3.90 -13.85 -12.40
C ASP A 162 3.63 -13.44 -10.95
N TYR A 163 2.45 -13.79 -10.45
CA TYR A 163 2.03 -13.46 -9.08
C TYR A 163 2.21 -14.64 -8.12
N PRO A 164 2.55 -14.38 -6.85
CA PRO A 164 2.85 -13.07 -6.25
C PRO A 164 4.28 -12.57 -6.57
N VAL A 165 4.45 -11.25 -6.68
CA VAL A 165 5.68 -10.56 -7.07
C VAL A 165 6.74 -10.61 -5.96
N SER A 166 7.99 -10.95 -6.30
CA SER A 166 9.15 -10.92 -5.40
C SER A 166 9.76 -9.52 -5.31
N MET A 167 10.70 -9.30 -4.38
CA MET A 167 11.42 -8.01 -4.31
C MET A 167 12.24 -7.73 -5.59
N PHE A 168 12.78 -8.75 -6.25
CA PHE A 168 13.54 -8.58 -7.49
C PHE A 168 12.63 -8.21 -8.65
N ASP A 169 11.49 -8.89 -8.78
CA ASP A 169 10.51 -8.53 -9.79
C ASP A 169 9.89 -7.16 -9.53
N MET A 170 9.72 -6.76 -8.27
CA MET A 170 9.23 -5.43 -7.93
C MET A 170 10.16 -4.32 -8.44
N GLU A 171 11.46 -4.42 -8.17
CA GLU A 171 12.47 -3.47 -8.68
C GLU A 171 12.55 -3.50 -10.21
N ARG A 172 12.47 -4.69 -10.83
CA ARG A 172 12.41 -4.84 -12.28
C ARG A 172 11.18 -4.14 -12.88
N LEU A 173 10.01 -4.35 -12.29
CA LEU A 173 8.76 -3.75 -12.75
C LEU A 173 8.79 -2.22 -12.63
N MET A 174 9.37 -1.68 -11.55
CA MET A 174 9.55 -0.23 -11.42
C MET A 174 10.53 0.32 -12.45
N SER A 175 11.64 -0.39 -12.72
CA SER A 175 12.59 -0.01 -13.77
C SER A 175 11.91 0.04 -15.14
N VAL A 176 11.09 -0.97 -15.46
CA VAL A 176 10.30 -0.99 -16.70
C VAL A 176 9.30 0.18 -16.77
N CYS A 177 8.60 0.47 -15.67
CA CYS A 177 7.69 1.62 -15.62
C CYS A 177 8.44 2.95 -15.82
N LEU A 178 9.61 3.10 -15.21
CA LEU A 178 10.45 4.28 -15.34
C LEU A 178 10.97 4.44 -16.78
N GLU A 179 11.42 3.36 -17.41
CA GLU A 179 11.87 3.32 -18.80
C GLU A 179 10.75 3.68 -19.78
N ASP A 180 9.53 3.19 -19.53
CA ASP A 180 8.34 3.53 -20.31
C ASP A 180 7.90 5.00 -20.12
N GLY A 181 8.46 5.72 -19.14
CA GLY A 181 8.16 7.13 -18.86
C GLY A 181 7.00 7.35 -17.89
N ALA A 182 6.67 6.36 -17.06
CA ALA A 182 5.75 6.56 -15.95
C ALA A 182 6.32 7.58 -14.95
N ALA A 183 5.46 8.45 -14.43
CA ALA A 183 5.79 9.39 -13.38
C ALA A 183 5.44 8.84 -11.99
N ALA A 184 4.53 7.88 -11.93
CA ALA A 184 4.09 7.25 -10.70
C ALA A 184 3.82 5.76 -10.89
N VAL A 185 3.92 4.98 -9.82
CA VAL A 185 3.52 3.58 -9.78
C VAL A 185 2.55 3.34 -8.63
N ILE A 186 1.45 2.66 -8.90
CA ILE A 186 0.48 2.25 -7.88
C ILE A 186 0.61 0.75 -7.63
N VAL A 187 0.85 0.37 -6.38
CA VAL A 187 1.04 -1.02 -5.97
C VAL A 187 -0.10 -1.46 -5.06
N ALA A 188 -0.76 -2.57 -5.42
CA ALA A 188 -1.68 -3.27 -4.53
C ALA A 188 -0.89 -4.05 -3.47
N VAL A 189 -1.13 -3.76 -2.20
CA VAL A 189 -0.41 -4.42 -1.08
C VAL A 189 -1.31 -5.47 -0.44
N ASN A 190 -1.30 -6.66 -1.02
CA ASN A 190 -2.08 -7.82 -0.57
C ASN A 190 -1.33 -9.12 -0.95
N PRO A 191 -1.70 -10.28 -0.35
CA PRO A 191 -0.93 -11.51 -0.55
C PRO A 191 -1.12 -12.12 -1.94
N GLN A 192 -2.11 -11.66 -2.70
CA GLN A 192 -2.30 -12.06 -4.10
C GLN A 192 -1.28 -11.35 -5.00
N THR A 193 -0.90 -10.12 -4.67
CA THR A 193 -0.01 -9.28 -5.48
C THR A 193 1.45 -9.45 -5.06
N LEU A 194 1.75 -9.51 -3.77
CA LEU A 194 3.12 -9.40 -3.26
C LEU A 194 3.52 -10.61 -2.42
N LYS A 195 4.76 -11.07 -2.61
CA LYS A 195 5.44 -11.97 -1.67
C LYS A 195 5.86 -11.19 -0.41
N PRO A 196 6.16 -11.87 0.71
CA PRO A 196 6.79 -11.22 1.85
C PRO A 196 8.06 -10.47 1.45
N ASP A 197 8.32 -9.35 2.12
CA ASP A 197 9.48 -8.46 1.89
C ASP A 197 9.60 -7.86 0.47
N ALA A 198 8.57 -7.97 -0.39
CA ALA A 198 8.63 -7.48 -1.76
C ALA A 198 8.88 -5.97 -1.90
N LEU A 199 8.61 -5.18 -0.87
CA LEU A 199 8.76 -3.71 -0.86
C LEU A 199 9.97 -3.25 -0.03
N GLN A 200 10.91 -4.13 0.28
CA GLN A 200 12.01 -3.83 1.22
C GLN A 200 12.84 -2.59 0.85
N ALA A 201 13.17 -2.43 -0.43
CA ALA A 201 13.93 -1.28 -0.93
C ALA A 201 13.07 -0.22 -1.64
N VAL A 202 11.77 -0.48 -1.75
CA VAL A 202 10.84 0.43 -2.41
C VAL A 202 10.58 1.64 -1.52
N LYS A 203 10.87 2.82 -2.05
CA LYS A 203 10.62 4.10 -1.38
C LYS A 203 9.18 4.50 -1.65
N VAL A 204 8.32 4.34 -0.63
CA VAL A 204 6.88 4.60 -0.75
C VAL A 204 6.56 6.04 -0.32
N ASP A 205 5.97 6.82 -1.22
CA ASP A 205 5.54 8.19 -0.93
C ASP A 205 4.21 8.25 -0.20
N VAL A 206 3.24 7.45 -0.66
CA VAL A 206 1.88 7.47 -0.13
C VAL A 206 1.39 6.07 0.13
N VAL A 207 0.93 5.81 1.35
CA VAL A 207 0.31 4.55 1.75
C VAL A 207 -1.13 4.76 2.20
N SER A 208 -2.02 3.89 1.76
CA SER A 208 -3.39 3.80 2.27
C SER A 208 -3.72 2.37 2.71
N LEU A 209 -4.62 2.23 3.68
CA LEU A 209 -5.06 0.95 4.26
C LEU A 209 -6.51 0.59 3.89
N ALA A 210 -7.00 1.04 2.74
CA ALA A 210 -8.42 1.15 2.43
C ALA A 210 -9.30 -0.04 2.90
N SER A 211 -10.58 0.09 3.30
CA SER A 211 -11.34 1.24 3.73
C SER A 211 -11.09 1.62 5.20
N SER A 212 -11.26 2.91 5.53
CA SER A 212 -11.87 3.21 6.83
C SER A 212 -13.31 2.75 6.69
N LYS A 213 -13.67 1.58 7.24
CA LYS A 213 -15.07 1.28 7.57
C LYS A 213 -15.48 2.45 8.44
N SER A 214 -16.13 3.45 7.87
CA SER A 214 -17.53 3.73 8.14
C SER A 214 -17.95 3.52 9.60
N ALA A 215 -17.14 3.82 10.61
CA ALA A 215 -17.69 3.99 11.95
C ALA A 215 -18.61 5.20 11.90
N VAL A 216 -18.34 6.21 11.06
CA VAL A 216 -19.31 7.28 10.83
C VAL A 216 -20.58 6.75 10.16
N ASP A 217 -20.59 5.88 9.14
CA ASP A 217 -21.88 5.39 8.61
C ASP A 217 -22.49 4.25 9.42
N GLU A 218 -21.72 3.44 10.15
CA GLU A 218 -22.27 2.41 11.05
C GLU A 218 -22.76 3.02 12.36
N ILE A 219 -22.09 4.05 12.90
CA ILE A 219 -22.58 4.86 14.03
C ILE A 219 -23.73 5.74 13.55
N SER A 220 -23.68 6.35 12.36
CA SER A 220 -24.82 7.13 11.84
C SER A 220 -26.01 6.25 11.48
N ARG A 221 -25.79 5.03 10.98
CA ARG A 221 -26.84 4.05 10.72
C ARG A 221 -27.42 3.52 12.02
N ARG A 222 -26.60 3.09 12.98
CA ARG A 222 -27.07 2.66 14.31
C ARG A 222 -27.69 3.81 15.11
N ALA A 223 -27.21 5.05 14.94
CA ALA A 223 -27.80 6.22 15.57
C ALA A 223 -29.15 6.57 14.94
N ARG A 224 -29.29 6.49 13.60
CA ARG A 224 -30.57 6.65 12.89
C ARG A 224 -31.56 5.54 13.26
N GLU A 225 -31.12 4.29 13.27
CA GLU A 225 -31.91 3.13 13.70
C GLU A 225 -32.35 3.28 15.18
N ALA A 226 -31.47 3.75 16.06
CA ALA A 226 -31.79 3.99 17.47
C ALA A 226 -32.71 5.22 17.69
N THR A 227 -32.57 6.29 16.91
CA THR A 227 -33.49 7.44 16.97
C THR A 227 -34.86 7.09 16.42
N ASP A 228 -34.93 6.28 15.36
CA ASP A 228 -36.20 5.80 14.79
C ASP A 228 -36.88 4.82 15.74
N GLU A 229 -36.14 3.93 16.40
CA GLU A 229 -36.66 3.02 17.41
C GLU A 229 -37.11 3.75 18.68
N ALA A 230 -36.37 4.77 19.11
CA ALA A 230 -36.75 5.64 20.23
C ALA A 230 -37.99 6.49 19.91
N ALA A 231 -38.11 7.01 18.68
CA ALA A 231 -39.29 7.72 18.22
C ALA A 231 -40.53 6.81 18.18
N ARG A 232 -40.39 5.56 17.70
CA ARG A 232 -41.47 4.56 17.73
C ARG A 232 -41.88 4.18 19.15
N LYS A 233 -40.93 4.02 20.07
CA LYS A 233 -41.20 3.73 21.49
C LYS A 233 -41.85 4.92 22.21
N ALA A 234 -41.44 6.15 21.90
CA ALA A 234 -42.04 7.37 22.44
C ALA A 234 -43.48 7.57 21.93
N ASP A 235 -43.74 7.33 20.64
CA ASP A 235 -45.09 7.39 20.07
C ASP A 235 -46.01 6.31 20.68
N MET A 236 -45.50 5.09 20.86
CA MET A 236 -46.23 4.01 21.54
C MET A 236 -46.49 4.31 23.02
N GLN A 237 -45.53 4.88 23.75
CA GLN A 237 -45.72 5.30 25.14
C GLN A 237 -46.67 6.51 25.26
N SER A 238 -46.69 7.42 24.29
CA SER A 238 -47.63 8.54 24.27
C SER A 238 -49.07 8.05 24.06
N ARG A 239 -49.27 7.05 23.19
CA ARG A 239 -50.56 6.38 22.99
C ARG A 239 -51.02 5.64 24.24
N ILE A 240 -50.12 4.95 24.94
CA ILE A 240 -50.41 4.27 26.21
C ILE A 240 -50.74 5.27 27.32
N LYS A 241 -50.03 6.42 27.40
CA LYS A 241 -50.33 7.49 28.38
C LYS A 241 -51.63 8.22 28.09
N SER A 242 -51.96 8.46 26.81
CA SER A 242 -53.25 9.06 26.42
C SER A 242 -54.44 8.14 26.70
N ALA A 243 -54.22 6.81 26.75
CA ALA A 243 -55.22 5.84 27.18
C ALA A 243 -55.34 5.72 28.70
N ALA A 244 -54.35 6.21 29.47
CA ALA A 244 -54.32 6.16 30.93
C ALA A 244 -54.72 7.47 31.62
N GLN A 245 -55.02 8.53 30.86
CA GLN A 245 -55.58 9.81 31.34
C GLN A 245 -57.07 9.91 31.01
N ALA A 246 -57.85 9.00 31.58
CA ALA A 246 -59.23 9.31 31.95
C ALA A 246 -59.30 9.19 33.47
N ASP A 247 -59.74 10.30 34.08
CA ASP A 247 -60.13 10.51 35.47
C ASP A 247 -59.13 11.07 36.51
N PHE A 248 -59.66 12.13 37.15
CA PHE A 248 -59.34 12.84 38.38
C PHE A 248 -58.42 14.08 38.38
N THR A 249 -59.08 15.20 38.72
CA THR A 249 -58.63 16.54 39.10
C THR A 249 -57.77 16.58 40.38
N GLN A 250 -56.67 17.35 40.39
CA GLN A 250 -56.49 18.58 41.22
C GLN A 250 -55.07 19.18 41.18
N THR A 251 -55.06 20.52 41.19
CA THR A 251 -54.14 21.53 41.77
C THR A 251 -52.63 21.52 41.52
N VAL A 252 -52.15 22.72 41.12
CA VAL A 252 -50.78 23.09 40.75
C VAL A 252 -49.80 23.05 41.93
N ALA A 253 -48.64 22.41 41.71
CA ALA A 253 -47.35 22.83 42.25
C ALA A 253 -46.35 22.77 41.09
N ILE A 254 -45.58 23.85 40.86
CA ILE A 254 -44.46 23.87 39.91
C ILE A 254 -43.22 23.45 40.70
N PRO A 255 -42.61 22.26 40.47
CA PRO A 255 -41.34 21.90 41.08
C PRO A 255 -40.18 22.09 40.09
N VAL A 256 -38.99 22.21 40.67
CA VAL A 256 -37.71 22.64 40.10
C VAL A 256 -37.08 21.58 39.17
N ASP A 257 -37.79 21.15 38.12
CA ASP A 257 -37.35 20.05 37.25
C ASP A 257 -36.67 20.50 35.93
N GLU A 258 -36.69 21.79 35.60
CA GLU A 258 -36.04 22.30 34.38
C GLU A 258 -34.50 22.33 34.47
N LEU A 259 -33.93 22.41 35.68
CA LEU A 259 -32.46 22.40 35.88
C LEU A 259 -31.85 20.98 35.85
N HIS A 260 -32.64 19.95 36.13
CA HIS A 260 -32.19 18.55 36.14
C HIS A 260 -32.24 17.92 34.74
N HIS A 261 -33.12 18.40 33.86
CA HIS A 261 -33.19 17.97 32.47
C HIS A 261 -32.04 18.55 31.62
N GLU A 262 -31.62 19.79 31.84
CA GLU A 262 -30.43 20.37 31.17
C GLU A 262 -29.13 19.69 31.64
N LYS A 263 -28.93 19.53 32.96
CA LYS A 263 -27.73 18.83 33.48
C LYS A 263 -27.64 17.36 33.05
N ARG A 264 -28.77 16.65 32.92
CA ARG A 264 -28.81 15.28 32.38
C ARG A 264 -28.48 15.24 30.88
N ARG A 265 -28.99 16.19 30.10
CA ARG A 265 -28.64 16.33 28.67
C ARG A 265 -27.16 16.65 28.47
N GLU A 266 -26.60 17.57 29.25
CA GLU A 266 -25.17 17.91 29.22
C GLU A 266 -24.28 16.72 29.64
N HIS A 267 -24.67 15.93 30.65
CA HIS A 267 -23.96 14.72 31.05
C HIS A 267 -24.05 13.59 30.02
N GLU A 268 -25.21 13.44 29.35
CA GLU A 268 -25.37 12.47 28.25
C GLU A 268 -24.57 12.89 27.00
N GLU A 269 -24.53 14.17 26.66
CA GLU A 269 -23.71 14.70 25.57
C GLU A 269 -22.21 14.57 25.86
N LYS A 270 -21.76 14.87 27.08
CA LYS A 270 -20.37 14.61 27.51
C LYS A 270 -20.00 13.14 27.43
N ARG A 271 -20.85 12.22 27.90
CA ARG A 271 -20.62 10.77 27.80
C ARG A 271 -20.59 10.29 26.35
N LYS A 272 -21.46 10.82 25.48
CA LYS A 272 -21.43 10.53 24.04
C LYS A 272 -20.14 11.04 23.40
N PHE A 273 -19.69 12.24 23.77
CA PHE A 273 -18.45 12.84 23.27
C PHE A 273 -17.21 12.06 23.72
N GLU A 274 -17.16 11.64 24.99
CA GLU A 274 -16.09 10.80 25.54
C GLU A 274 -16.08 9.39 24.89
N ALA A 275 -17.24 8.79 24.66
CA ALA A 275 -17.35 7.50 23.96
C ALA A 275 -16.92 7.61 22.48
N LEU A 276 -17.28 8.70 21.78
CA LEU A 276 -16.82 9.00 20.42
C LEU A 276 -15.31 9.23 20.36
N ALA A 277 -14.74 9.96 21.33
CA ALA A 277 -13.31 10.18 21.43
C ALA A 277 -12.53 8.88 21.73
N ALA A 278 -13.06 8.04 22.62
CA ALA A 278 -12.49 6.72 22.93
C ALA A 278 -12.55 5.79 21.70
N SER A 279 -13.66 5.78 20.97
CA SER A 279 -13.82 5.00 19.74
C SER A 279 -12.84 5.46 18.64
N ARG A 280 -12.66 6.77 18.46
CA ARG A 280 -11.67 7.34 17.54
C ARG A 280 -10.24 6.96 17.91
N ASN A 281 -9.90 6.97 19.20
CA ASN A 281 -8.57 6.57 19.67
C ASN A 281 -8.32 5.06 19.45
N GLN A 282 -9.31 4.21 19.73
CA GLN A 282 -9.22 2.78 19.45
C GLN A 282 -9.04 2.49 17.97
N MET A 283 -9.74 3.22 17.11
CA MET A 283 -9.63 3.08 15.65
C MET A 283 -8.24 3.46 15.14
N ARG A 284 -7.71 4.62 15.58
CA ARG A 284 -6.34 5.03 15.24
C ARG A 284 -5.31 4.01 15.70
N GLN A 285 -5.52 3.41 16.87
CA GLN A 285 -4.65 2.33 17.36
C GLN A 285 -4.76 1.08 16.49
N ALA A 286 -5.96 0.69 16.05
CA ALA A 286 -6.17 -0.46 15.16
C ALA A 286 -5.54 -0.24 13.78
N GLU A 287 -5.71 0.95 13.18
CA GLU A 287 -5.07 1.34 11.92
C GLU A 287 -3.55 1.33 12.04
N SER A 288 -3.00 1.89 13.14
CA SER A 288 -1.56 1.86 13.40
C SER A 288 -1.03 0.43 13.54
N ARG A 289 -1.77 -0.47 14.20
CA ARG A 289 -1.40 -1.89 14.29
C ARG A 289 -1.42 -2.57 12.92
N ARG A 290 -2.46 -2.31 12.12
CA ARG A 290 -2.58 -2.87 10.77
C ARG A 290 -1.44 -2.39 9.87
N LEU A 291 -1.13 -1.09 9.89
CA LEU A 291 0.00 -0.52 9.16
C LEU A 291 1.32 -1.18 9.56
N LYS A 292 1.59 -1.31 10.87
CA LYS A 292 2.80 -1.99 11.36
C LYS A 292 2.88 -3.44 10.90
N GLN A 293 1.75 -4.15 10.87
CA GLN A 293 1.70 -5.51 10.38
C GLN A 293 2.04 -5.59 8.88
N ILE A 294 1.47 -4.71 8.07
CA ILE A 294 1.73 -4.65 6.62
C ILE A 294 3.21 -4.31 6.36
N CYS A 295 3.75 -3.32 7.07
CA CYS A 295 5.17 -2.97 7.01
C CYS A 295 6.06 -4.17 7.33
N LYS A 296 5.73 -4.93 8.37
CA LYS A 296 6.48 -6.13 8.74
C LYS A 296 6.33 -7.26 7.72
N THR A 297 5.16 -7.44 7.14
CA THR A 297 4.90 -8.56 6.22
C THR A 297 5.52 -8.35 4.85
N TYR A 298 5.43 -7.15 4.30
CA TYR A 298 5.87 -6.85 2.93
C TYR A 298 7.17 -6.05 2.86
N GLY A 299 7.83 -5.79 3.99
CA GLY A 299 9.08 -5.01 4.02
C GLY A 299 8.89 -3.51 3.77
N LEU A 300 7.67 -2.97 3.87
CA LEU A 300 7.40 -1.56 3.57
C LEU A 300 8.05 -0.65 4.63
N ASN A 301 9.09 0.08 4.22
CA ASN A 301 9.83 1.00 5.08
C ASN A 301 9.20 2.41 5.06
N LEU A 302 8.56 2.81 6.16
CA LEU A 302 7.94 4.13 6.30
C LEU A 302 9.02 5.17 6.63
N ARG A 303 9.39 5.97 5.63
CA ARG A 303 10.30 7.10 5.81
C ARG A 303 9.58 8.29 6.44
N LYS A 304 10.34 9.34 6.81
CA LYS A 304 9.78 10.56 7.44
C LYS A 304 8.87 11.35 6.50
N ASP A 305 9.10 11.23 5.20
CA ASP A 305 8.35 11.85 4.13
C ASP A 305 7.12 11.04 3.73
N THR A 306 7.12 9.71 3.88
CA THR A 306 5.98 8.84 3.58
C THR A 306 4.69 9.33 4.25
N LYS A 307 3.65 9.54 3.44
CA LYS A 307 2.33 10.02 3.89
C LYS A 307 1.36 8.86 4.02
N VAL A 308 0.70 8.79 5.17
CA VAL A 308 -0.43 7.87 5.36
C VAL A 308 -1.71 8.62 4.98
N ALA A 309 -2.35 8.19 3.90
CA ALA A 309 -3.54 8.81 3.36
C ALA A 309 -4.80 8.00 3.70
N ALA A 310 -5.81 8.71 4.19
CA ALA A 310 -7.15 8.20 4.42
C ALA A 310 -8.17 9.23 3.93
N ARG A 311 -9.41 8.82 3.70
CA ARG A 311 -10.49 9.74 3.33
C ARG A 311 -10.67 10.82 4.39
N THR A 312 -10.87 12.06 3.94
CA THR A 312 -11.12 13.22 4.78
C THR A 312 -12.44 13.87 4.38
N GLU A 313 -12.99 14.74 5.24
CA GLU A 313 -14.19 15.51 4.90
C GLU A 313 -13.97 16.38 3.65
N GLU A 314 -12.73 16.88 3.47
CA GLU A 314 -12.36 17.67 2.31
C GLU A 314 -12.34 16.82 1.03
N SER A 315 -11.72 15.63 1.04
CA SER A 315 -11.70 14.74 -0.12
C SER A 315 -13.10 14.22 -0.45
N ASP A 316 -13.92 13.96 0.56
CA ASP A 316 -15.32 13.55 0.42
C ASP A 316 -16.19 14.68 -0.17
N SER A 317 -15.91 15.93 0.17
CA SER A 317 -16.60 17.09 -0.40
C SER A 317 -16.24 17.29 -1.88
N LEU A 318 -14.96 17.18 -2.23
CA LEU A 318 -14.50 17.28 -3.62
C LEU A 318 -15.04 16.14 -4.49
N SER A 319 -15.07 14.91 -3.96
CA SER A 319 -15.66 13.75 -4.65
C SER A 319 -17.15 13.96 -4.96
N ARG A 320 -17.93 14.49 -3.99
CA ARG A 320 -19.36 14.83 -4.21
C ARG A 320 -19.57 15.88 -5.29
N GLN A 321 -18.70 16.88 -5.35
CA GLN A 321 -18.80 17.96 -6.34
C GLN A 321 -18.53 17.48 -7.77
N ALA A 322 -17.78 16.38 -7.94
CA ALA A 322 -17.49 15.80 -9.25
C ALA A 322 -18.74 15.22 -9.94
N GLY A 323 -19.78 14.86 -9.19
CA GLY A 323 -21.05 14.36 -9.74
C GLY A 323 -20.94 13.02 -10.47
N ILE A 324 -19.87 12.25 -10.22
CA ILE A 324 -19.65 10.93 -10.82
C ILE A 324 -20.51 9.91 -10.08
N SER A 325 -21.73 9.69 -10.57
CA SER A 325 -22.74 8.66 -10.19
C SER A 325 -23.13 8.54 -8.70
N GLU A 326 -24.39 8.22 -8.43
CA GLU A 326 -24.93 8.03 -7.06
C GLU A 326 -24.49 6.70 -6.40
N ASP A 327 -23.64 5.91 -7.06
CA ASP A 327 -23.09 4.69 -6.48
C ASP A 327 -22.06 5.03 -5.39
N GLY A 328 -22.48 4.86 -4.13
CA GLY A 328 -21.73 5.26 -2.95
C GLY A 328 -20.32 4.66 -2.89
N ASP A 329 -20.07 3.51 -3.52
CA ASP A 329 -18.75 2.89 -3.53
C ASP A 329 -17.77 3.58 -4.50
N SER A 330 -18.23 4.01 -5.67
CA SER A 330 -17.39 4.75 -6.62
C SER A 330 -16.96 6.11 -6.05
N GLN A 331 -17.88 6.78 -5.34
CA GLN A 331 -17.60 8.05 -4.66
C GLN A 331 -16.54 7.90 -3.55
N ARG A 332 -16.58 6.79 -2.80
CA ARG A 332 -15.59 6.46 -1.77
C ARG A 332 -14.21 6.21 -2.37
N GLN A 333 -14.14 5.48 -3.47
CA GLN A 333 -12.90 5.21 -4.19
C GLN A 333 -12.28 6.52 -4.68
N LEU A 334 -13.07 7.38 -5.34
CA LEU A 334 -12.60 8.67 -5.81
C LEU A 334 -12.16 9.59 -4.66
N SER A 335 -12.89 9.61 -3.55
CA SER A 335 -12.48 10.39 -2.37
C SER A 335 -11.13 9.93 -1.83
N LEU A 336 -10.89 8.61 -1.79
CA LEU A 336 -9.58 8.11 -1.39
C LEU A 336 -8.50 8.54 -2.38
N SER A 337 -8.74 8.40 -3.69
CA SER A 337 -7.80 8.81 -4.74
C SER A 337 -7.43 10.29 -4.64
N ILE A 338 -8.42 11.16 -4.40
CA ILE A 338 -8.20 12.60 -4.14
C ILE A 338 -7.31 12.79 -2.91
N SER A 339 -7.61 12.12 -1.79
CA SER A 339 -6.81 12.25 -0.56
C SER A 339 -5.36 11.80 -0.76
N MET A 340 -5.14 10.65 -1.41
CA MET A 340 -3.79 10.15 -1.72
C MET A 340 -3.02 11.14 -2.61
N THR A 341 -3.70 11.71 -3.60
CA THR A 341 -3.08 12.66 -4.54
C THR A 341 -2.77 14.00 -3.87
N MET A 342 -3.62 14.46 -2.94
CA MET A 342 -3.34 15.63 -2.10
C MET A 342 -2.15 15.38 -1.15
N ALA A 343 -2.06 14.17 -0.58
CA ALA A 343 -0.94 13.78 0.27
C ALA A 343 0.39 13.79 -0.48
N ALA A 344 0.39 13.41 -1.76
CA ALA A 344 1.53 13.54 -2.67
C ALA A 344 1.87 15.01 -3.06
N GLY A 345 1.09 15.99 -2.60
CA GLY A 345 1.38 17.42 -2.80
C GLY A 345 0.65 18.09 -3.97
N VAL A 346 -0.28 17.40 -4.64
CA VAL A 346 -1.06 18.01 -5.72
C VAL A 346 -2.01 19.08 -5.16
N ARG A 347 -1.97 20.27 -5.77
CA ARG A 347 -2.78 21.41 -5.34
C ARG A 347 -4.27 21.16 -5.59
N LYS A 348 -5.10 21.57 -4.63
CA LYS A 348 -6.57 21.48 -4.68
C LYS A 348 -7.19 22.06 -5.94
N ASN A 349 -6.65 23.16 -6.45
CA ASN A 349 -7.18 23.79 -7.67
C ASN A 349 -6.97 22.90 -8.90
N ASN A 350 -5.85 22.20 -9.00
CA ASN A 350 -5.58 21.27 -10.09
C ASN A 350 -6.53 20.07 -10.03
N ILE A 351 -6.79 19.56 -8.82
CA ILE A 351 -7.78 18.50 -8.58
C ILE A 351 -9.16 18.93 -9.04
N LYS A 352 -9.61 20.13 -8.65
CA LYS A 352 -10.91 20.66 -9.10
C LYS A 352 -11.01 20.79 -10.62
N SER A 353 -9.95 21.28 -11.26
CA SER A 353 -9.88 21.39 -12.72
C SER A 353 -9.97 20.01 -13.38
N ALA A 354 -9.21 19.02 -12.90
CA ALA A 354 -9.25 17.66 -13.41
C ALA A 354 -10.64 17.00 -13.25
N LEU A 355 -11.27 17.16 -12.08
CA LEU A 355 -12.62 16.65 -11.85
C LEU A 355 -13.66 17.30 -12.78
N ARG A 356 -13.51 18.59 -13.08
CA ARG A 356 -14.37 19.28 -14.04
C ARG A 356 -14.20 18.75 -15.46
N VAL A 357 -12.96 18.56 -15.91
CA VAL A 357 -12.66 18.01 -17.24
C VAL A 357 -13.18 16.58 -17.37
N SER A 358 -13.00 15.74 -16.35
CA SER A 358 -13.53 14.37 -16.35
C SER A 358 -15.05 14.33 -16.50
N LYS A 359 -15.77 15.28 -15.89
CA LYS A 359 -17.23 15.41 -16.01
C LYS A 359 -17.68 15.86 -17.40
N GLU A 360 -16.87 16.63 -18.12
CA GLU A 360 -17.19 17.09 -19.48
C GLU A 360 -16.92 16.00 -20.54
N LEU A 361 -16.11 14.98 -20.20
CA LEU A 361 -15.76 13.84 -21.07
C LEU A 361 -16.59 12.58 -20.81
N SER A 362 -17.33 12.52 -19.69
CA SER A 362 -18.28 11.45 -19.32
C SER A 362 -19.70 11.79 -19.76
#